data_AF-A0A974UU55-F1
#
_entry.id   AF-A0A974UU55-F1
#
_cell.length_a   1.000
_cell.length_b   1.000
_cell.length_c   1.000
_cell.angle_alpha   90.00
_cell.angle_beta   90.00
_cell.angle_gamma   90.00
#
_symmetry.space_group_name_H-M   'P 1'
#
loop_
_entity.id
_entity.type
_entity.pdbx_description
1 polymer ?
#
loop_
_entity_poly.entity_id
_entity_poly.type
_entity_poly.pdbx_seq_one_letter_code
_entity_poly.pdbx_strand_id
1 'polypeptide(L)'
;MSSPARVRADACPGVFATHDAADGPLARVRLPGGVVPADRLQVLASCAEDFGDGDVHLTSRGNVQLRGVTRPGLASRLTGAGLLPSPTHERVRNVLASPLSGVQGGVADVRGLAGELDVALCAVPELAGLPGRFLFAFDDGRGDVAGEGADVCWRAVTPSVGTVLLAGADTGWSVSRDAAVAALLDVAAAFGRQRGSAWRIAELSDPHVVLPVAPRTKPVERPVRVDATVGRLGEHGVGIAPRFGQLSAVQLRVLAELAPFAVVTPWRSVVLPEAGPDAVPRLHDAGLSTDPAALEITACIGRPGCAKSLADVRADAAALAPSGVRAHVAGCTRRCGRPAGDHLDVVAEEGGYRVGGRLVPASRLAESWVRKENP
;
A
#
# COMPACT_ATOMS: atom_id res chain seq x y z
N MET A 1 -17.94 18.34 14.61
CA MET A 1 -17.63 17.90 15.98
C MET A 1 -16.12 17.87 16.11
N SER A 2 -15.54 18.66 17.01
CA SER A 2 -14.08 18.70 17.21
C SER A 2 -13.59 17.31 17.66
N SER A 3 -12.62 16.74 16.96
CA SER A 3 -12.07 15.42 17.29
C SER A 3 -11.51 15.45 18.72
N PRO A 4 -11.90 14.52 19.61
CA PRO A 4 -11.44 14.54 21.00
C PRO A 4 -9.91 14.57 21.05
N ALA A 5 -9.34 15.34 21.97
CA ALA A 5 -7.89 15.44 22.15
C ALA A 5 -7.30 14.03 22.35
N ARG A 6 -6.55 13.55 21.35
CA ARG A 6 -5.95 12.22 21.37
C ARG A 6 -4.72 12.26 22.27
N VAL A 7 -4.74 11.48 23.35
CA VAL A 7 -3.67 11.41 24.38
C VAL A 7 -2.43 10.66 23.86
N ARG A 8 -2.57 9.85 22.80
CA ARG A 8 -1.47 9.00 22.28
C ARG A 8 -0.86 9.58 21.02
N ALA A 9 0.46 9.70 20.99
CA ALA A 9 1.24 10.02 19.80
C ALA A 9 1.01 9.00 18.68
N ASP A 10 1.21 9.43 17.42
CA ASP A 10 1.17 8.52 16.27
C ASP A 10 2.18 7.38 16.48
N ALA A 11 1.74 6.15 16.23
CA ALA A 11 2.52 4.93 16.40
C ALA A 11 2.80 4.24 15.06
N CYS A 12 2.77 4.98 13.94
CA CYS A 12 3.17 4.46 12.64
C CYS A 12 4.63 3.97 12.71
N PRO A 13 4.89 2.68 12.38
CA PRO A 13 6.24 2.13 12.40
C PRO A 13 7.07 2.72 11.27
N GLY A 14 8.35 2.90 11.55
CA GLY A 14 9.42 3.11 10.58
C GLY A 14 10.53 2.09 10.77
N VAL A 15 11.66 2.31 10.14
CA VAL A 15 12.91 1.55 10.27
C VAL A 15 13.70 1.98 11.50
N PHE A 16 13.69 3.26 11.87
CA PHE A 16 14.34 3.74 13.10
C PHE A 16 13.44 3.62 14.33
N ALA A 17 12.11 3.63 14.12
CA ALA A 17 11.11 3.40 15.15
C ALA A 17 10.25 2.18 14.81
N THR A 18 10.79 0.99 15.07
CA THR A 18 10.08 -0.27 14.84
C THR A 18 8.86 -0.40 15.74
N HIS A 19 7.89 -1.22 15.32
CA HIS A 19 6.76 -1.59 16.16
C HIS A 19 6.97 -2.98 16.75
N ASP A 20 6.77 -3.13 18.05
CA ASP A 20 6.84 -4.43 18.71
C ASP A 20 5.67 -5.32 18.29
N ALA A 21 5.97 -6.40 17.59
CA ALA A 21 5.03 -7.46 17.26
C ALA A 21 5.43 -8.78 17.95
N ALA A 22 4.57 -9.80 17.86
CA ALA A 22 4.79 -11.04 18.58
C ALA A 22 5.91 -11.91 17.96
N ASP A 23 6.14 -11.74 16.67
CA ASP A 23 7.26 -12.31 15.92
C ASP A 23 8.56 -11.51 16.08
N GLY A 24 8.53 -10.39 16.80
CA GLY A 24 9.66 -9.46 16.98
C GLY A 24 9.38 -8.08 16.36
N PRO A 25 10.37 -7.17 16.40
CA PRO A 25 10.21 -5.83 15.87
C PRO A 25 9.87 -5.81 14.37
N LEU A 26 8.93 -4.94 14.00
CA LEU A 26 8.49 -4.69 12.64
C LEU A 26 9.09 -3.38 12.13
N ALA A 27 9.86 -3.45 11.04
CA ALA A 27 10.35 -2.30 10.30
C ALA A 27 9.51 -2.08 9.03
N ARG A 28 9.16 -0.83 8.73
CA ARG A 28 8.44 -0.46 7.49
C ARG A 28 9.32 0.42 6.63
N VAL A 29 9.50 0.01 5.37
CA VAL A 29 10.24 0.77 4.36
C VAL A 29 9.24 1.55 3.51
N ARG A 30 9.48 2.84 3.34
CA ARG A 30 8.65 3.73 2.51
C ARG A 30 9.14 3.70 1.07
N LEU A 31 8.22 3.52 0.14
CA LEU A 31 8.49 3.41 -1.29
C LEU A 31 7.62 4.44 -2.02
N PRO A 32 8.11 5.68 -2.24
CA PRO A 32 7.37 6.69 -2.99
C PRO A 32 6.92 6.14 -4.35
N GLY A 33 5.63 6.20 -4.63
CA GLY A 33 5.02 5.62 -5.84
C GLY A 33 5.06 4.09 -5.92
N GLY A 34 5.52 3.42 -4.86
CA GLY A 34 5.73 1.96 -4.84
C GLY A 34 6.96 1.48 -5.61
N VAL A 35 7.77 2.39 -6.16
CA VAL A 35 8.86 2.03 -7.08
C VAL A 35 10.06 1.48 -6.33
N VAL A 36 10.55 0.31 -6.76
CA VAL A 36 11.75 -0.35 -6.23
C VAL A 36 12.66 -0.77 -7.38
N PRO A 37 13.79 -0.08 -7.58
CA PRO A 37 14.87 -0.53 -8.46
C PRO A 37 15.35 -1.96 -8.18
N ALA A 38 15.82 -2.66 -9.21
CA ALA A 38 16.28 -4.04 -9.14
C ALA A 38 17.39 -4.29 -8.09
N ASP A 39 18.39 -3.42 -8.03
CA ASP A 39 19.46 -3.47 -7.03
C ASP A 39 18.91 -3.38 -5.60
N ARG A 40 17.91 -2.52 -5.37
CA ARG A 40 17.24 -2.37 -4.07
C ARG A 40 16.34 -3.57 -3.73
N LEU A 41 15.78 -4.28 -4.70
CA LEU A 41 15.09 -5.56 -4.46
C LEU A 41 16.07 -6.61 -3.91
N GLN A 42 17.30 -6.67 -4.43
CA GLN A 42 18.33 -7.57 -3.90
C GLN A 42 18.75 -7.21 -2.47
N VAL A 43 18.82 -5.91 -2.16
CA VAL A 43 19.08 -5.45 -0.79
C VAL A 43 17.94 -5.83 0.15
N LEU A 44 16.67 -5.65 -0.26
CA LEU A 44 15.52 -6.07 0.53
C LEU A 44 15.52 -7.57 0.79
N ALA A 45 15.84 -8.39 -0.22
CA ALA A 45 16.01 -9.83 -0.07
C ALA A 45 17.05 -10.18 1.00
N SER A 46 18.23 -9.57 0.89
CA SER A 46 19.32 -9.78 1.84
C SER A 46 18.96 -9.28 3.25
N CYS A 47 18.19 -8.19 3.37
CA CYS A 47 17.73 -7.69 4.66
C CYS A 47 16.71 -8.64 5.33
N ALA A 48 15.83 -9.24 4.53
CA ALA A 48 14.85 -10.20 5.02
C ALA A 48 15.54 -11.43 5.64
N GLU A 49 16.56 -11.97 4.97
CA GLU A 49 17.36 -13.10 5.46
C GLU A 49 18.29 -12.73 6.63
N ASP A 50 18.95 -11.58 6.57
CA ASP A 50 20.00 -11.19 7.52
C ASP A 50 19.48 -10.50 8.77
N PHE A 51 18.25 -9.99 8.77
CA PHE A 51 17.71 -9.29 9.93
C PHE A 51 16.33 -9.75 10.35
N GLY A 52 15.51 -10.23 9.41
CA GLY A 52 14.11 -10.60 9.64
C GLY A 52 13.83 -12.10 9.62
N ASP A 53 12.61 -12.44 9.22
CA ASP A 53 12.05 -13.78 9.11
C ASP A 53 12.22 -14.42 7.70
N GLY A 54 12.99 -13.79 6.82
CA GLY A 54 13.25 -14.28 5.45
C GLY A 54 12.29 -13.74 4.38
N ASP A 55 11.24 -13.03 4.78
CA ASP A 55 10.23 -12.50 3.87
C ASP A 55 10.10 -10.97 3.91
N VAL A 56 9.52 -10.42 2.84
CA VAL A 56 9.08 -9.04 2.73
C VAL A 56 7.58 -9.00 2.53
N HIS A 57 6.91 -8.16 3.32
CA HIS A 57 5.46 -8.06 3.34
C HIS A 57 4.98 -6.76 2.69
N LEU A 58 4.20 -6.88 1.63
CA LEU A 58 3.52 -5.77 0.98
C LEU A 58 2.44 -5.18 1.89
N THR A 59 2.23 -3.88 1.76
CA THR A 59 1.27 -3.14 2.56
C THR A 59 0.16 -2.57 1.71
N SER A 60 -0.96 -2.20 2.32
CA SER A 60 -2.09 -1.57 1.62
C SER A 60 -1.84 -0.12 1.16
N ARG A 61 -0.57 0.32 1.13
CA ARG A 61 -0.16 1.68 0.77
C ARG A 61 1.10 1.71 -0.10
N GLY A 62 1.36 0.64 -0.84
CA GLY A 62 2.50 0.58 -1.77
C GLY A 62 3.87 0.51 -1.08
N ASN A 63 3.92 0.30 0.24
CA ASN A 63 5.15 0.10 1.00
C ASN A 63 5.45 -1.39 1.21
N VAL A 64 6.63 -1.66 1.76
CA VAL A 64 7.02 -2.99 2.25
C VAL A 64 7.34 -2.99 3.74
N GLN A 65 7.32 -4.17 4.36
CA GLN A 65 7.63 -4.39 5.76
C GLN A 65 8.55 -5.60 5.93
N LEU A 66 9.48 -5.50 6.86
CA LEU A 66 10.33 -6.58 7.35
C LEU A 66 9.89 -6.91 8.78
N ARG A 67 9.69 -8.18 9.07
CA ARG A 67 9.22 -8.65 10.38
C ARG A 67 10.30 -9.47 11.07
N GLY A 68 10.15 -9.69 12.38
CA GLY A 68 11.13 -10.44 13.16
C GLY A 68 12.51 -9.82 13.19
N VAL A 69 12.59 -8.48 13.12
CA VAL A 69 13.86 -7.74 13.07
C VAL A 69 14.56 -7.80 14.43
N THR A 70 15.31 -8.88 14.65
CA THR A 70 15.95 -9.20 15.94
C THR A 70 17.44 -8.86 15.96
N ARG A 71 18.06 -8.71 14.79
CA ARG A 71 19.49 -8.41 14.63
C ARG A 71 19.72 -6.92 14.33
N PRO A 72 20.76 -6.30 14.91
CA PRO A 72 21.10 -4.90 14.61
C PRO A 72 21.68 -4.75 13.20
N GLY A 73 21.60 -3.55 12.63
CA GLY A 73 22.23 -3.21 11.35
C GLY A 73 21.27 -3.00 10.17
N LEU A 74 19.99 -3.36 10.33
CA LEU A 74 18.98 -3.18 9.29
C LEU A 74 18.91 -1.72 8.78
N ALA A 75 18.79 -0.77 9.70
CA ALA A 75 18.68 0.65 9.36
C ALA A 75 19.89 1.13 8.53
N SER A 76 21.11 0.79 8.96
CA SER A 76 22.33 1.15 8.24
C SER A 76 22.36 0.58 6.83
N ARG A 77 21.93 -0.68 6.64
CA ARG A 77 21.93 -1.31 5.31
C ARG A 77 20.88 -0.68 4.40
N LEU A 78 19.67 -0.43 4.89
CA LEU A 78 18.62 0.23 4.13
C LEU A 78 18.98 1.68 3.77
N THR A 79 19.62 2.42 4.69
CA THR A 79 20.14 3.77 4.41
C THR A 79 21.20 3.72 3.31
N GLY A 80 22.18 2.83 3.41
CA GLY A 80 23.25 2.69 2.41
C GLY A 80 22.74 2.35 1.00
N ALA A 81 21.59 1.68 0.90
CA ALA A 81 20.96 1.35 -0.37
C ALA A 81 19.99 2.43 -0.90
N GLY A 82 19.82 3.56 -0.18
CA GLY A 82 18.87 4.60 -0.56
C GLY A 82 17.40 4.17 -0.46
N LEU A 83 17.09 3.21 0.41
CA LEU A 83 15.71 2.75 0.70
C LEU A 83 15.05 3.56 1.82
N LEU A 84 15.73 4.56 2.35
CA LEU A 84 15.20 5.47 3.37
C LEU A 84 15.25 6.92 2.86
N PRO A 85 14.13 7.65 2.89
CA PRO A 85 14.04 9.00 2.36
C PRO A 85 14.84 10.01 3.22
N SER A 86 14.64 9.95 4.54
CA SER A 86 15.51 10.58 5.55
C SER A 86 15.14 10.02 6.94
N PRO A 87 16.06 10.04 7.92
CA PRO A 87 15.74 9.61 9.29
C PRO A 87 14.61 10.42 9.94
N THR A 88 14.47 11.70 9.60
CA THR A 88 13.46 12.60 10.18
C THR A 88 12.07 12.44 9.55
N HIS A 89 11.98 12.04 8.27
CA HIS A 89 10.72 11.96 7.53
C HIS A 89 10.27 10.53 7.23
N GLU A 90 10.97 9.50 7.71
CA GLU A 90 10.62 8.10 7.40
C GLU A 90 9.22 7.68 7.90
N ARG A 91 8.70 8.38 8.92
CA ARG A 91 7.38 8.13 9.51
C ARG A 91 6.25 8.92 8.85
N VAL A 92 6.57 9.95 8.05
CA VAL A 92 5.58 10.59 7.18
C VAL A 92 5.10 9.54 6.19
N ARG A 93 3.78 9.41 6.00
CA ARG A 93 3.23 8.28 5.25
C ARG A 93 3.63 8.33 3.77
N ASN A 94 3.39 7.22 3.08
CA ASN A 94 3.76 7.05 1.69
C ASN A 94 3.09 8.05 0.73
N VAL A 95 3.71 8.23 -0.43
CA VAL A 95 3.11 8.87 -1.60
C VAL A 95 2.65 7.77 -2.54
N LEU A 96 1.35 7.69 -2.84
CA LEU A 96 0.83 6.77 -3.85
C LEU A 96 1.00 7.37 -5.26
N ALA A 97 1.16 6.52 -6.26
CA ALA A 97 1.07 6.89 -7.66
C ALA A 97 0.32 5.76 -8.41
N SER A 98 -0.43 6.08 -9.46
CA SER A 98 -1.10 5.08 -10.31
C SER A 98 -0.09 4.05 -10.82
N PRO A 99 -0.17 2.76 -10.39
CA PRO A 99 0.91 1.80 -10.64
C PRO A 99 1.11 1.42 -12.11
N LEU A 100 0.12 1.69 -12.95
CA LEU A 100 0.13 1.39 -14.39
C LEU A 100 0.51 2.59 -15.26
N SER A 101 0.82 3.74 -14.66
CA SER A 101 1.21 4.94 -15.40
C SER A 101 2.47 4.69 -16.23
N GLY A 102 2.40 5.01 -17.52
CA GLY A 102 3.47 4.73 -18.49
C GLY A 102 3.64 3.26 -18.88
N VAL A 103 2.79 2.35 -18.38
CA VAL A 103 2.77 0.92 -18.75
C VAL A 103 1.62 0.62 -19.70
N GLN A 104 0.41 1.04 -19.34
CA GLN A 104 -0.76 0.92 -20.18
C GLN A 104 -1.71 2.07 -19.84
N GLY A 105 -2.39 2.65 -20.83
CA GLY A 105 -3.40 3.72 -20.73
C GLY A 105 -3.08 4.90 -19.78
N GLY A 106 -4.12 5.53 -19.22
CA GLY A 106 -3.98 6.71 -18.36
C GLY A 106 -4.04 8.01 -19.16
N VAL A 107 -4.31 9.13 -18.49
CA VAL A 107 -4.41 10.46 -19.12
C VAL A 107 -3.06 11.18 -19.11
N ALA A 108 -2.26 10.98 -18.06
CA ALA A 108 -0.94 11.57 -17.92
C ALA A 108 0.09 10.56 -17.38
N ASP A 109 1.36 10.73 -17.70
CA ASP A 109 2.43 9.99 -17.03
C ASP A 109 2.78 10.67 -15.70
N VAL A 110 2.50 9.97 -14.60
CA VAL A 110 2.76 10.42 -13.22
C VAL A 110 3.99 9.75 -12.61
N ARG A 111 4.73 8.93 -13.37
CA ARG A 111 6.03 8.41 -12.92
C ARG A 111 6.97 9.59 -12.63
N GLY A 112 7.81 9.42 -11.62
CA GLY A 112 8.73 10.47 -11.14
C GLY A 112 8.12 11.41 -10.11
N LEU A 113 6.85 11.85 -10.27
CA LEU A 113 6.22 12.85 -9.39
C LEU A 113 6.22 12.47 -7.91
N ALA A 114 6.04 11.18 -7.60
CA ALA A 114 6.08 10.71 -6.21
C ALA A 114 7.49 10.82 -5.59
N GLY A 115 8.55 10.59 -6.38
CA GLY A 115 9.94 10.76 -5.95
C GLY A 115 10.32 12.23 -5.84
N GLU A 116 9.88 13.07 -6.78
CA GLU A 116 10.05 14.53 -6.71
C GLU A 116 9.38 15.11 -5.45
N LEU A 117 8.13 14.70 -5.17
CA LEU A 117 7.43 15.08 -3.95
C LEU A 117 8.18 14.60 -2.70
N ASP A 118 8.74 13.39 -2.72
CA ASP A 118 9.47 12.85 -1.57
C ASP A 118 10.73 13.66 -1.24
N VAL A 119 11.51 14.02 -2.27
CA VAL A 119 12.69 14.87 -2.13
C VAL A 119 12.30 16.24 -1.60
N ALA A 120 11.28 16.86 -2.20
CA ALA A 120 10.82 18.18 -1.82
C ALA A 120 10.19 18.19 -0.40
N LEU A 121 9.50 17.12 0.00
CA LEU A 121 8.98 16.92 1.35
C LEU A 121 10.11 16.88 2.38
N CYS A 122 11.18 16.13 2.10
CA CYS A 122 12.33 16.03 3.01
C CYS A 122 13.11 17.35 3.14
N ALA A 123 13.01 18.23 2.15
CA ALA A 123 13.64 19.56 2.18
C ALA A 123 12.90 20.56 3.08
N VAL A 124 11.73 20.20 3.63
CA VAL A 124 10.90 21.07 4.47
C VAL A 124 10.80 20.49 5.89
N PRO A 125 11.68 20.90 6.83
CA PRO A 125 11.79 20.27 8.16
C PRO A 125 10.49 20.26 8.98
N GLU A 126 9.65 21.27 8.83
CA GLU A 126 8.34 21.37 9.49
C GLU A 126 7.35 20.26 9.07
N LEU A 127 7.51 19.69 7.87
CA LEU A 127 6.67 18.59 7.39
C LEU A 127 7.06 17.22 7.97
N ALA A 128 8.21 17.10 8.66
CA ALA A 128 8.53 15.94 9.49
C ALA A 128 7.49 15.72 10.61
N GLY A 129 6.81 16.80 11.03
CA GLY A 129 5.75 16.78 12.04
C GLY A 129 4.37 16.35 11.51
N LEU A 130 4.25 16.03 10.22
CA LEU A 130 3.01 15.48 9.67
C LEU A 130 2.67 14.15 10.36
N PRO A 131 1.39 13.88 10.64
CA PRO A 131 0.96 12.57 11.10
C PRO A 131 1.41 11.49 10.10
N GLY A 132 1.92 10.36 10.58
CA GLY A 132 2.19 9.17 9.76
C GLY A 132 0.94 8.50 9.20
N ARG A 133 -0.23 9.10 9.41
CA ARG A 133 -1.47 8.80 8.71
C ARG A 133 -1.71 9.70 7.48
N PHE A 134 -1.08 10.86 7.38
CA PHE A 134 -1.24 11.79 6.25
C PHE A 134 -0.70 11.16 4.95
N LEU A 135 -1.54 11.01 3.93
CA LEU A 135 -1.23 10.31 2.68
C LEU A 135 -1.32 11.26 1.48
N PHE A 136 -0.30 11.21 0.62
CA PHE A 136 -0.29 11.88 -0.68
C PHE A 136 -0.63 10.89 -1.80
N ALA A 137 -1.14 11.38 -2.93
CA ALA A 137 -1.30 10.57 -4.14
C ALA A 137 -1.15 11.38 -5.44
N PHE A 138 -0.70 10.70 -6.50
CA PHE A 138 -0.75 11.15 -7.88
C PHE A 138 -1.54 10.14 -8.71
N ASP A 139 -2.70 10.54 -9.22
CA ASP A 139 -3.57 9.71 -10.04
C ASP A 139 -3.41 10.10 -11.52
N ASP A 140 -3.16 9.13 -12.39
CA ASP A 140 -2.95 9.32 -13.82
C ASP A 140 -4.23 9.67 -14.59
N GLY A 141 -5.37 9.83 -13.90
CA GLY A 141 -6.68 10.19 -14.44
C GLY A 141 -7.67 9.03 -14.40
N ARG A 142 -7.20 7.79 -14.26
CA ARG A 142 -8.04 6.58 -14.16
C ARG A 142 -8.91 6.53 -12.92
N GLY A 143 -8.49 7.21 -11.86
CA GLY A 143 -9.15 7.16 -10.57
C GLY A 143 -8.83 5.91 -9.76
N ASP A 144 -7.72 5.21 -10.05
CA ASP A 144 -7.32 3.99 -9.33
C ASP A 144 -6.85 4.33 -7.92
N VAL A 145 -5.87 5.23 -7.78
CA VAL A 145 -5.34 5.67 -6.49
C VAL A 145 -6.14 6.83 -5.90
N ALA A 146 -6.89 7.58 -6.71
CA ALA A 146 -7.85 8.58 -6.19
C ALA A 146 -8.89 7.94 -5.26
N GLY A 147 -9.27 6.67 -5.53
CA GLY A 147 -10.17 5.88 -4.69
C GLY A 147 -9.64 5.53 -3.30
N GLU A 148 -8.33 5.64 -3.08
CA GLU A 148 -7.71 5.34 -1.78
C GLU A 148 -7.91 6.46 -0.74
N GLY A 149 -8.56 7.56 -1.13
CA GLY A 149 -8.91 8.66 -0.25
C GLY A 149 -7.69 9.28 0.41
N ALA A 150 -6.62 9.53 -0.36
CA ALA A 150 -5.45 10.28 0.11
C ALA A 150 -5.87 11.65 0.68
N ASP A 151 -5.12 12.16 1.65
CA ASP A 151 -5.44 13.48 2.24
C ASP A 151 -5.35 14.57 1.19
N VAL A 152 -4.36 14.48 0.31
CA VAL A 152 -4.25 15.29 -0.90
C VAL A 152 -3.84 14.41 -2.08
N CYS A 153 -4.52 14.59 -3.21
CA CYS A 153 -4.24 13.88 -4.45
C CYS A 153 -4.24 14.87 -5.62
N TRP A 154 -3.27 14.78 -6.53
CA TRP A 154 -3.41 15.39 -7.85
C TRP A 154 -3.92 14.33 -8.83
N ARG A 155 -5.08 14.57 -9.44
CA ARG A 155 -5.68 13.66 -10.43
C ARG A 155 -5.68 14.29 -11.81
N ALA A 156 -5.01 13.65 -12.77
CA ALA A 156 -4.96 14.14 -14.14
C ALA A 156 -6.36 14.26 -14.76
N VAL A 157 -6.59 15.37 -15.46
CA VAL A 157 -7.79 15.63 -16.26
C VAL A 157 -7.42 15.71 -17.74
N THR A 158 -6.22 16.25 -18.01
CA THR A 158 -5.54 16.24 -19.31
C THR A 158 -4.09 15.81 -19.09
N PRO A 159 -3.29 15.59 -20.14
CA PRO A 159 -1.88 15.24 -19.98
C PRO A 159 -1.03 16.26 -19.19
N SER A 160 -1.46 17.54 -19.15
CA SER A 160 -0.71 18.64 -18.53
C SER A 160 -1.43 19.30 -17.36
N VAL A 161 -2.69 18.96 -17.08
CA VAL A 161 -3.51 19.59 -16.04
C VAL A 161 -4.28 18.54 -15.27
N GLY A 162 -4.34 18.71 -13.94
CA GLY A 162 -5.14 17.88 -13.05
C GLY A 162 -5.94 18.72 -12.07
N THR A 163 -6.84 18.05 -11.35
CA THR A 163 -7.56 18.64 -10.22
C THR A 163 -6.98 18.13 -8.91
N VAL A 164 -6.96 18.98 -7.87
CA VAL A 164 -6.59 18.57 -6.53
C VAL A 164 -7.81 18.02 -5.79
N LEU A 165 -7.66 16.81 -5.26
CA LEU A 165 -8.64 16.17 -4.40
C LEU A 165 -8.20 16.28 -2.94
N LEU A 166 -9.14 16.50 -2.03
CA LEU A 166 -8.94 16.37 -0.59
C LEU A 166 -9.76 15.21 -0.04
N ALA A 167 -9.11 14.27 0.63
CA ALA A 167 -9.76 13.06 1.15
C ALA A 167 -10.58 12.31 0.08
N GLY A 168 -10.15 12.37 -1.19
CA GLY A 168 -10.84 11.77 -2.34
C GLY A 168 -11.92 12.63 -3.01
N ALA A 169 -12.27 13.79 -2.45
CA ALA A 169 -13.26 14.70 -3.03
C ALA A 169 -12.61 15.78 -3.91
N ASP A 170 -13.17 15.99 -5.11
CA ASP A 170 -12.74 17.05 -6.03
C ASP A 170 -13.02 18.44 -5.42
N THR A 171 -12.00 19.29 -5.40
CA THR A 171 -12.08 20.65 -4.85
C THR A 171 -12.41 21.71 -5.91
N GLY A 172 -12.36 21.33 -7.19
CA GLY A 172 -12.40 22.28 -8.30
C GLY A 172 -11.12 23.09 -8.49
N TRP A 173 -10.07 22.84 -7.69
CA TRP A 173 -8.79 23.50 -7.86
C TRP A 173 -7.94 22.82 -8.94
N SER A 174 -7.83 23.48 -10.08
CA SER A 174 -7.05 23.04 -11.23
C SER A 174 -5.58 23.44 -11.09
N VAL A 175 -4.68 22.49 -11.30
CA VAL A 175 -3.22 22.64 -11.14
C VAL A 175 -2.50 21.98 -12.31
N SER A 176 -1.55 22.68 -12.93
CA SER A 176 -0.70 22.09 -13.98
C SER A 176 0.16 20.97 -13.42
N ARG A 177 0.54 20.00 -14.25
CA ARG A 177 1.41 18.88 -13.86
C ARG A 177 2.71 19.39 -13.21
N ASP A 178 3.32 20.42 -13.78
CA ASP A 178 4.59 20.99 -13.29
C ASP A 178 4.45 21.66 -11.91
N ALA A 179 3.24 22.13 -11.56
CA ALA A 179 2.96 22.72 -10.26
C ALA A 179 2.38 21.71 -9.25
N ALA A 180 2.14 20.45 -9.65
CA ALA A 180 1.44 19.46 -8.83
C ALA A 180 2.19 19.16 -7.52
N VAL A 181 3.51 18.96 -7.58
CA VAL A 181 4.33 18.71 -6.38
C VAL A 181 4.25 19.87 -5.40
N ALA A 182 4.45 21.11 -5.88
CA ALA A 182 4.38 22.31 -5.05
C ALA A 182 2.99 22.48 -4.41
N ALA A 183 1.93 22.31 -5.20
CA ALA A 183 0.55 22.40 -4.71
C ALA A 183 0.24 21.40 -3.59
N LEU A 184 0.71 20.15 -3.71
CA LEU A 184 0.51 19.12 -2.69
C LEU A 184 1.27 19.44 -1.39
N LEU A 185 2.47 20.00 -1.50
CA LEU A 185 3.26 20.46 -0.34
C LEU A 185 2.60 21.63 0.36
N ASP A 186 2.08 22.61 -0.39
CA ASP A 186 1.38 23.76 0.17
C ASP A 186 0.16 23.34 0.99
N VAL A 187 -0.62 22.38 0.48
CA VAL A 187 -1.75 21.77 1.20
C VAL A 187 -1.28 21.06 2.47
N ALA A 188 -0.20 20.29 2.40
CA ALA A 188 0.33 19.59 3.57
C ALA A 188 0.86 20.55 4.64
N ALA A 189 1.55 21.62 4.24
CA ALA A 189 2.02 22.67 5.15
C ALA A 189 0.84 23.42 5.80
N ALA A 190 -0.18 23.75 5.00
CA ALA A 190 -1.40 24.36 5.52
C ALA A 190 -2.14 23.44 6.50
N PHE A 191 -2.21 22.13 6.22
CA PHE A 191 -2.72 21.14 7.16
C PHE A 191 -1.89 21.10 8.44
N GLY A 192 -0.56 21.06 8.35
CA GLY A 192 0.33 21.08 9.51
C GLY A 192 0.05 22.24 10.47
N ARG A 193 -0.20 23.44 9.93
CA ARG A 193 -0.55 24.65 10.69
C ARG A 193 -1.96 24.62 11.30
N GLN A 194 -2.91 23.96 10.65
CA GLN A 194 -4.35 24.07 10.98
C GLN A 194 -4.94 22.82 11.64
N ARG A 195 -4.24 21.69 11.63
CA ARG A 195 -4.80 20.37 11.98
C ARG A 195 -5.26 20.22 13.43
N GLY A 196 -4.70 20.98 14.36
CA GLY A 196 -4.89 20.72 15.79
C GLY A 196 -4.59 19.25 16.15
N SER A 197 -5.60 18.51 16.59
CA SER A 197 -5.50 17.07 16.91
C SER A 197 -5.73 16.13 15.72
N ALA A 198 -6.14 16.65 14.56
CA ALA A 198 -6.45 15.85 13.38
C ALA A 198 -5.20 15.12 12.86
N TRP A 199 -5.38 13.86 12.49
CA TRP A 199 -4.38 13.02 11.82
C TRP A 199 -4.54 13.00 10.30
N ARG A 200 -5.69 13.43 9.80
CA ARG A 200 -6.11 13.38 8.39
C ARG A 200 -6.91 14.63 8.05
N ILE A 201 -6.88 15.06 6.79
CA ILE A 201 -7.70 16.19 6.30
C ILE A 201 -9.19 15.90 6.46
N ALA A 202 -9.60 14.64 6.30
CA ALA A 202 -11.00 14.20 6.51
C ALA A 202 -11.51 14.40 7.95
N GLU A 203 -10.63 14.62 8.94
CA GLU A 203 -11.01 14.87 10.33
C GLU A 203 -11.22 16.38 10.62
N LEU A 204 -10.92 17.27 9.66
CA LEU A 204 -11.16 18.71 9.80
C LEU A 204 -12.66 19.02 9.72
N SER A 205 -13.11 20.07 10.41
CA SER A 205 -14.48 20.56 10.30
C SER A 205 -14.80 21.12 8.92
N ASP A 206 -13.81 21.76 8.30
CA ASP A 206 -13.84 22.16 6.89
C ASP A 206 -12.50 21.80 6.25
N PRO A 207 -12.45 20.82 5.33
CA PRO A 207 -11.24 20.49 4.58
C PRO A 207 -10.69 21.62 3.71
N HIS A 208 -11.51 22.59 3.28
CA HIS A 208 -11.09 23.60 2.30
C HIS A 208 -10.18 24.68 2.91
N VAL A 209 -10.06 24.73 4.23
CA VAL A 209 -9.18 25.68 4.94
C VAL A 209 -7.70 25.48 4.60
N VAL A 210 -7.32 24.29 4.11
CA VAL A 210 -5.93 23.99 3.71
C VAL A 210 -5.64 24.27 2.24
N LEU A 211 -6.64 24.72 1.47
CA LEU A 211 -6.46 25.10 0.07
C LEU A 211 -6.05 26.56 -0.05
N PRO A 212 -5.27 26.93 -1.07
CA PRO A 212 -4.98 28.33 -1.35
C PRO A 212 -6.21 29.09 -1.84
N VAL A 213 -6.10 30.42 -1.77
CA VAL A 213 -7.03 31.33 -2.45
C VAL A 213 -6.67 31.36 -3.93
N ALA A 214 -7.38 30.55 -4.71
CA ALA A 214 -7.19 30.42 -6.15
C ALA A 214 -8.55 30.23 -6.86
N PRO A 215 -8.67 30.56 -8.15
CA PRO A 215 -9.87 30.25 -8.93
C PRO A 215 -10.20 28.75 -8.89
N ARG A 216 -11.48 28.43 -8.71
CA ARG A 216 -11.98 27.06 -8.69
C ARG A 216 -13.11 26.88 -9.68
N THR A 217 -13.15 25.73 -10.32
CA THR A 217 -14.28 25.31 -11.14
C THR A 217 -15.28 24.52 -10.30
N LYS A 218 -16.43 24.18 -10.88
CA LYS A 218 -17.38 23.28 -10.23
C LYS A 218 -16.74 21.90 -10.08
N PRO A 219 -16.70 21.30 -8.87
CA PRO A 219 -16.24 19.93 -8.69
C PRO A 219 -16.97 18.95 -9.60
N VAL A 220 -16.23 18.00 -10.17
CA VAL A 220 -16.78 16.97 -11.04
C VAL A 220 -16.58 15.61 -10.40
N GLU A 221 -17.68 14.90 -10.15
CA GLU A 221 -17.59 13.51 -9.73
C GLU A 221 -17.06 12.67 -10.89
N ARG A 222 -15.97 11.96 -10.63
CA ARG A 222 -15.29 11.13 -11.62
C ARG A 222 -15.23 9.70 -11.10
N PRO A 223 -15.45 8.69 -11.96
CA PRO A 223 -15.42 7.30 -11.54
C PRO A 223 -14.06 6.94 -10.93
N VAL A 224 -14.12 6.11 -9.89
CA VAL A 224 -12.97 5.44 -9.28
C VAL A 224 -12.93 4.03 -9.85
N ARG A 225 -11.81 3.65 -10.47
CA ARG A 225 -11.65 2.34 -11.09
C ARG A 225 -10.28 1.79 -10.75
N VAL A 226 -10.26 0.66 -10.04
CA VAL A 226 -9.03 -0.11 -9.87
C VAL A 226 -8.91 -1.04 -11.06
N ASP A 227 -8.01 -0.71 -11.99
CA ASP A 227 -7.67 -1.59 -13.10
C ASP A 227 -6.97 -2.86 -12.58
N ALA A 228 -7.10 -3.96 -13.31
CA ALA A 228 -6.38 -5.19 -12.97
C ALA A 228 -4.87 -4.95 -13.05
N THR A 229 -4.18 -5.18 -11.93
CA THR A 229 -2.72 -5.02 -11.80
C THR A 229 -1.98 -6.36 -11.80
N VAL A 230 -2.67 -7.44 -12.13
CA VAL A 230 -2.16 -8.82 -12.14
C VAL A 230 -2.44 -9.42 -13.52
N GLY A 231 -1.48 -10.15 -14.08
CA GLY A 231 -1.52 -10.68 -15.44
C GLY A 231 -0.66 -9.89 -16.41
N ARG A 232 -0.92 -10.04 -17.71
CA ARG A 232 -0.20 -9.28 -18.75
C ARG A 232 -0.71 -7.84 -18.80
N LEU A 233 0.21 -6.87 -18.85
CA LEU A 233 -0.07 -5.44 -18.78
C LEU A 233 0.64 -4.72 -19.93
N GLY A 234 -0.12 -4.18 -20.88
CA GLY A 234 0.48 -3.64 -22.12
C GLY A 234 1.32 -4.68 -22.87
N GLU A 235 2.34 -4.22 -23.60
CA GLU A 235 3.20 -5.09 -24.41
C GLU A 235 4.29 -5.79 -23.60
N HIS A 236 4.84 -5.12 -22.59
CA HIS A 236 6.03 -5.56 -21.84
C HIS A 236 5.81 -5.69 -20.33
N GLY A 237 4.64 -5.31 -19.81
CA GLY A 237 4.36 -5.34 -18.39
C GLY A 237 3.80 -6.69 -17.92
N VAL A 238 4.20 -7.11 -16.72
CA VAL A 238 3.60 -8.25 -16.02
C VAL A 238 3.28 -7.87 -14.59
N GLY A 239 2.05 -8.16 -14.18
CA GLY A 239 1.57 -8.01 -12.82
C GLY A 239 1.50 -9.36 -12.11
N ILE A 240 1.91 -9.39 -10.85
CA ILE A 240 1.86 -10.57 -9.99
C ILE A 240 1.11 -10.31 -8.69
N ALA A 241 0.57 -11.38 -8.13
CA ALA A 241 -0.08 -11.41 -6.83
C ALA A 241 0.68 -12.33 -5.87
N PRO A 242 1.62 -11.77 -5.07
CA PRO A 242 2.28 -12.54 -4.03
C PRO A 242 1.25 -12.96 -2.98
N ARG A 243 1.32 -14.22 -2.55
CA ARG A 243 0.32 -14.77 -1.66
C ARG A 243 0.29 -14.03 -0.33
N PHE A 244 -0.88 -13.54 0.07
CA PHE A 244 -1.07 -12.67 1.24
C PHE A 244 -0.23 -11.38 1.23
N GLY A 245 0.31 -10.99 0.07
CA GLY A 245 1.29 -9.93 -0.07
C GLY A 245 2.64 -10.27 0.57
N GLN A 246 3.08 -11.53 0.52
CA GLN A 246 4.37 -11.98 1.04
C GLN A 246 5.29 -12.40 -0.11
N LEU A 247 6.51 -11.89 -0.10
CA LEU A 247 7.56 -12.22 -1.06
C LEU A 247 8.77 -12.77 -0.31
N SER A 248 9.24 -13.94 -0.69
CA SER A 248 10.49 -14.47 -0.15
C SER A 248 11.70 -13.74 -0.73
N ALA A 249 12.84 -13.83 -0.05
CA ALA A 249 14.11 -13.31 -0.56
C ALA A 249 14.48 -13.91 -1.93
N VAL A 250 14.17 -15.18 -2.18
CA VAL A 250 14.35 -15.81 -3.51
C VAL A 250 13.46 -15.14 -4.55
N GLN A 251 12.18 -14.94 -4.25
CA GLN A 251 11.24 -14.28 -5.17
C GLN A 251 11.68 -12.85 -5.50
N LEU A 252 12.12 -12.08 -4.50
CA LEU A 252 12.65 -10.71 -4.73
C LEU A 252 13.84 -10.69 -5.69
N ARG A 253 14.76 -11.66 -5.58
CA ARG A 253 15.88 -11.79 -6.52
C ARG A 253 15.40 -12.12 -7.93
N VAL A 254 14.42 -13.00 -8.07
CA VAL A 254 13.79 -13.28 -9.37
C VAL A 254 13.17 -12.01 -9.96
N LEU A 255 12.45 -11.20 -9.17
CA LEU A 255 11.90 -9.93 -9.66
C LEU A 255 13.00 -8.97 -10.14
N ALA A 256 14.12 -8.90 -9.40
CA ALA A 256 15.27 -8.05 -9.76
C ALA A 256 15.94 -8.47 -11.07
N GLU A 257 15.90 -9.75 -11.42
CA GLU A 257 16.46 -10.26 -12.68
C GLU A 257 15.52 -10.07 -13.87
N LEU A 258 14.21 -9.95 -13.62
CA LEU A 258 13.21 -9.93 -14.67
C LEU A 258 12.85 -8.54 -15.19
N ALA A 259 13.09 -7.50 -14.40
CA ALA A 259 12.78 -6.12 -14.76
C ALA A 259 13.75 -5.13 -14.08
N PRO A 260 14.00 -3.95 -14.68
CA PRO A 260 14.87 -2.92 -14.10
C PRO A 260 14.33 -2.36 -12.77
N PHE A 261 13.01 -2.43 -12.57
CA PHE A 261 12.35 -2.03 -11.33
C PHE A 261 11.00 -2.72 -11.21
N ALA A 262 10.50 -2.77 -9.98
CA ALA A 262 9.16 -3.22 -9.63
C ALA A 262 8.33 -2.07 -9.06
N VAL A 263 7.01 -2.15 -9.17
CA VAL A 263 6.06 -1.20 -8.57
C VAL A 263 5.14 -1.96 -7.61
N VAL A 264 5.30 -1.74 -6.32
CA VAL A 264 4.45 -2.29 -5.25
C VAL A 264 3.14 -1.49 -5.21
N THR A 265 2.02 -2.16 -5.44
CA THR A 265 0.71 -1.49 -5.48
C THR A 265 0.11 -1.36 -4.07
N PRO A 266 -0.84 -0.42 -3.85
CA PRO A 266 -1.63 -0.39 -2.61
C PRO A 266 -2.57 -1.59 -2.45
N TRP A 267 -2.69 -2.44 -3.47
CA TRP A 267 -3.56 -3.63 -3.47
C TRP A 267 -2.79 -4.94 -3.24
N ARG A 268 -1.54 -4.85 -2.76
CA ARG A 268 -0.64 -5.98 -2.46
C ARG A 268 -0.35 -6.88 -3.66
N SER A 269 -0.31 -6.28 -4.84
CA SER A 269 0.29 -6.84 -6.05
C SER A 269 1.61 -6.13 -6.35
N VAL A 270 2.36 -6.67 -7.31
CA VAL A 270 3.56 -6.05 -7.85
C VAL A 270 3.45 -5.99 -9.37
N VAL A 271 3.76 -4.83 -9.95
CA VAL A 271 3.88 -4.64 -11.40
C VAL A 271 5.36 -4.62 -11.77
N LEU A 272 5.72 -5.33 -12.84
CA LEU A 272 7.01 -5.31 -13.52
C LEU A 272 6.79 -4.66 -14.90
N PRO A 273 6.99 -3.33 -15.06
CA PRO A 273 6.63 -2.61 -16.28
C PRO A 273 7.35 -3.04 -17.56
N GLU A 274 8.61 -3.45 -17.41
CA GLU A 274 9.52 -3.79 -18.50
C GLU A 274 10.05 -5.20 -18.27
N ALA A 275 9.12 -6.14 -18.09
CA ALA A 275 9.45 -7.54 -17.87
C ALA A 275 9.99 -8.18 -19.17
N GLY A 276 11.05 -8.97 -19.04
CA GLY A 276 11.61 -9.74 -20.15
C GLY A 276 10.60 -10.74 -20.76
N PRO A 277 10.83 -11.21 -22.00
CA PRO A 277 9.88 -12.07 -22.73
C PRO A 277 9.54 -13.38 -22.01
N ASP A 278 10.48 -13.92 -21.23
CA ASP A 278 10.33 -15.16 -20.45
C ASP A 278 9.92 -14.92 -18.99
N ALA A 279 9.46 -13.72 -18.64
CA ALA A 279 9.14 -13.37 -17.26
C ALA A 279 8.05 -14.27 -16.66
N VAL A 280 6.98 -14.54 -17.41
CA VAL A 280 5.84 -15.32 -16.89
C VAL A 280 6.27 -16.73 -16.45
N PRO A 281 6.91 -17.57 -17.28
CA PRO A 281 7.41 -18.88 -16.84
C PRO A 281 8.30 -18.81 -15.60
N ARG A 282 9.27 -17.87 -15.56
CA ARG A 282 10.19 -17.73 -14.43
C ARG A 282 9.51 -17.29 -13.13
N LEU A 283 8.45 -16.47 -13.23
CA LEU A 283 7.62 -16.09 -12.08
C LEU A 283 6.85 -17.30 -11.55
N HIS A 284 6.26 -18.11 -12.43
CA HIS A 284 5.56 -19.34 -12.04
C HIS A 284 6.50 -20.36 -11.40
N ASP A 285 7.72 -20.55 -11.95
CA ASP A 285 8.75 -21.42 -11.36
C ASP A 285 9.16 -20.96 -9.96
N ALA A 286 9.10 -19.66 -9.69
CA ALA A 286 9.34 -19.06 -8.37
C ALA A 286 8.10 -19.07 -7.45
N GLY A 287 6.99 -19.69 -7.88
CA GLY A 287 5.74 -19.80 -7.14
C GLY A 287 4.91 -18.50 -7.09
N LEU A 288 5.11 -17.57 -8.02
CA LEU A 288 4.37 -16.32 -8.11
C LEU A 288 3.25 -16.42 -9.16
N SER A 289 2.04 -16.03 -8.77
CA SER A 289 0.88 -16.08 -9.65
C SER A 289 0.72 -14.80 -10.47
N THR A 290 0.46 -14.97 -11.76
CA THR A 290 -0.03 -13.92 -12.67
C THR A 290 -1.55 -13.98 -12.86
N ASP A 291 -2.26 -14.80 -12.09
CA ASP A 291 -3.72 -14.91 -12.11
C ASP A 291 -4.33 -13.96 -11.05
N PRO A 292 -5.21 -13.01 -11.43
CA PRO A 292 -5.93 -12.16 -10.48
C PRO A 292 -6.67 -12.92 -9.37
N ALA A 293 -7.08 -14.17 -9.59
CA ALA A 293 -7.72 -15.02 -8.60
C ALA A 293 -6.86 -15.22 -7.33
N ALA A 294 -5.53 -15.05 -7.44
CA ALA A 294 -4.63 -15.11 -6.28
C ALA A 294 -4.85 -13.95 -5.27
N LEU A 295 -5.57 -12.88 -5.64
CA LEU A 295 -5.98 -11.80 -4.74
C LEU A 295 -7.36 -12.01 -4.11
N GLU A 296 -8.09 -13.09 -4.45
CA GLU A 296 -9.40 -13.36 -3.87
C GLU A 296 -9.29 -13.61 -2.37
N ILE A 297 -8.31 -14.40 -1.94
CA ILE A 297 -8.13 -14.77 -0.53
C ILE A 297 -6.99 -13.94 0.05
N THR A 298 -7.35 -13.03 0.95
CA THR A 298 -6.38 -12.23 1.70
C THR A 298 -6.38 -12.65 3.15
N ALA A 299 -5.27 -12.42 3.84
CA ALA A 299 -5.16 -12.71 5.27
C ALA A 299 -4.40 -11.60 6.00
N CYS A 300 -4.73 -11.43 7.29
CA CYS A 300 -3.86 -10.68 8.19
C CYS A 300 -2.59 -11.51 8.52
N ILE A 301 -1.72 -11.02 9.41
CA ILE A 301 -0.51 -11.77 9.77
C ILE A 301 -0.82 -13.05 10.58
N GLY A 302 -1.83 -13.00 11.44
CA GLY A 302 -2.22 -14.14 12.29
C GLY A 302 -1.17 -14.51 13.35
N ARG A 303 -1.31 -15.71 13.93
CA ARG A 303 -0.24 -16.34 14.70
C ARG A 303 0.83 -16.90 13.73
N PRO A 304 2.09 -17.01 14.17
CA PRO A 304 2.62 -16.53 15.45
C PRO A 304 2.87 -15.00 15.49
N GLY A 305 2.80 -14.30 14.35
CA GLY A 305 3.24 -12.89 14.24
C GLY A 305 2.39 -11.82 14.92
N CYS A 306 1.20 -12.17 15.43
CA CYS A 306 0.33 -11.24 16.15
C CYS A 306 -0.23 -11.88 17.42
N ALA A 307 0.15 -11.32 18.57
CA ALA A 307 -0.31 -11.72 19.90
C ALA A 307 -1.83 -11.56 20.11
N LYS A 308 -2.51 -10.79 19.24
CA LYS A 308 -3.97 -10.63 19.27
C LYS A 308 -4.70 -11.68 18.44
N SER A 309 -3.99 -12.45 17.63
CA SER A 309 -4.61 -13.47 16.79
C SER A 309 -4.99 -14.70 17.61
N LEU A 310 -6.15 -15.26 17.31
CA LEU A 310 -6.64 -16.52 17.89
C LEU A 310 -6.23 -17.76 17.07
N ALA A 311 -5.80 -17.58 15.82
CA ALA A 311 -5.45 -18.67 14.91
C ALA A 311 -4.21 -18.36 14.07
N ASP A 312 -3.62 -19.42 13.47
CA ASP A 312 -2.65 -19.30 12.39
C ASP A 312 -3.39 -19.09 11.07
N VAL A 313 -3.79 -17.84 10.85
CA VAL A 313 -4.69 -17.49 9.75
C VAL A 313 -4.08 -17.70 8.38
N ARG A 314 -2.76 -17.60 8.25
CA ARG A 314 -2.09 -17.75 6.95
C ARG A 314 -1.95 -19.21 6.59
N ALA A 315 -1.68 -20.08 7.57
CA ALA A 315 -1.75 -21.53 7.37
C ALA A 315 -3.18 -21.99 7.05
N ASP A 316 -4.19 -21.49 7.78
CA ASP A 316 -5.58 -21.88 7.53
C ASP A 316 -6.10 -21.34 6.18
N ALA A 317 -5.84 -20.06 5.87
CA ALA A 317 -6.15 -19.47 4.57
C ALA A 317 -5.39 -20.13 3.43
N ALA A 318 -4.25 -20.78 3.73
CA ALA A 318 -3.47 -21.46 2.72
C ALA A 318 -4.18 -22.66 2.10
N ALA A 319 -5.13 -23.25 2.82
CA ALA A 319 -5.90 -24.39 2.33
C ALA A 319 -7.12 -23.96 1.49
N LEU A 320 -7.41 -22.66 1.40
CA LEU A 320 -8.55 -22.15 0.65
C LEU A 320 -8.20 -22.01 -0.85
N ALA A 321 -9.08 -22.52 -1.70
CA ALA A 321 -9.01 -22.32 -3.15
C ALA A 321 -9.84 -21.09 -3.56
N PRO A 322 -9.40 -20.32 -4.57
CA PRO A 322 -10.23 -19.30 -5.20
C PRO A 322 -11.58 -19.89 -5.64
N SER A 323 -12.65 -19.13 -5.45
CA SER A 323 -14.03 -19.57 -5.70
C SER A 323 -14.87 -18.51 -6.42
N GLY A 324 -14.26 -17.40 -6.83
CA GLY A 324 -14.95 -16.21 -7.33
C GLY A 324 -15.48 -15.30 -6.22
N VAL A 325 -15.34 -15.70 -4.94
CA VAL A 325 -15.72 -14.90 -3.78
C VAL A 325 -14.46 -14.37 -3.10
N ARG A 326 -14.32 -13.05 -3.05
CA ARG A 326 -13.24 -12.41 -2.29
C ARG A 326 -13.43 -12.64 -0.79
N ALA A 327 -12.36 -12.97 -0.09
CA ALA A 327 -12.32 -13.26 1.33
C ALA A 327 -11.21 -12.50 2.06
N HIS A 328 -11.47 -12.16 3.31
CA HIS A 328 -10.43 -11.73 4.23
C HIS A 328 -10.42 -12.60 5.49
N VAL A 329 -9.36 -13.40 5.66
CA VAL A 329 -9.14 -14.25 6.83
C VAL A 329 -8.40 -13.47 7.92
N ALA A 330 -9.11 -13.17 9.00
CA ALA A 330 -8.65 -12.32 10.07
C ALA A 330 -8.53 -13.09 11.39
N GLY A 331 -7.44 -12.86 12.11
CA GLY A 331 -7.14 -13.57 13.36
C GLY A 331 -7.86 -13.02 14.59
N CYS A 332 -8.51 -11.86 14.45
CA CYS A 332 -9.30 -11.23 15.50
C CYS A 332 -10.24 -10.19 14.88
N THR A 333 -11.09 -9.60 15.71
CA THR A 333 -12.08 -8.58 15.32
C THR A 333 -11.48 -7.30 14.73
N ARG A 334 -10.18 -7.05 14.87
CA ARG A 334 -9.51 -5.88 14.26
C ARG A 334 -9.39 -5.97 12.74
N ARG A 335 -9.44 -7.17 12.15
CA ARG A 335 -9.38 -7.41 10.69
C ARG A 335 -8.25 -6.61 10.01
N CYS A 336 -7.05 -6.70 10.59
CA CYS A 336 -5.92 -5.90 10.14
C CYS A 336 -5.60 -6.16 8.67
N GLY A 337 -5.60 -5.10 7.87
CA GLY A 337 -5.27 -5.21 6.46
C GLY A 337 -6.42 -5.73 5.57
N ARG A 338 -7.65 -5.73 6.09
CA ARG A 338 -8.88 -5.91 5.34
C ARG A 338 -8.87 -5.06 4.05
N PRO A 339 -9.11 -5.64 2.87
CA PRO A 339 -9.15 -4.90 1.62
C PRO A 339 -10.36 -3.97 1.54
N ALA A 340 -10.32 -3.01 0.60
CA ALA A 340 -11.48 -2.23 0.21
C ALA A 340 -12.43 -3.03 -0.72
N GLY A 341 -13.68 -2.59 -0.79
CA GLY A 341 -14.74 -3.22 -1.58
C GLY A 341 -15.35 -4.47 -0.93
N ASP A 342 -16.24 -5.14 -1.66
CA ASP A 342 -16.98 -6.30 -1.18
C ASP A 342 -16.08 -7.53 -1.02
N HIS A 343 -16.24 -8.21 0.11
CA HIS A 343 -15.60 -9.48 0.44
C HIS A 343 -16.26 -10.10 1.67
N LEU A 344 -16.10 -11.41 1.79
CA LEU A 344 -16.51 -12.18 2.96
C LEU A 344 -15.46 -12.05 4.07
N ASP A 345 -15.86 -11.56 5.23
CA ASP A 345 -15.02 -11.59 6.44
C ASP A 345 -15.05 -12.99 7.06
N VAL A 346 -13.88 -13.62 7.18
CA VAL A 346 -13.63 -14.91 7.85
C VAL A 346 -12.84 -14.62 9.11
N VAL A 347 -13.50 -14.54 10.27
CA VAL A 347 -12.89 -14.00 11.49
C VAL A 347 -12.70 -15.10 12.52
N ALA A 348 -11.46 -15.29 12.98
CA ALA A 348 -11.15 -16.24 14.03
C ALA A 348 -11.83 -15.85 15.35
N GLU A 349 -12.44 -16.83 15.97
CA GLU A 349 -13.12 -16.79 17.26
C GLU A 349 -12.73 -18.03 18.07
N GLU A 350 -13.17 -18.11 19.33
CA GLU A 350 -13.01 -19.32 20.11
C GLU A 350 -13.72 -20.49 19.42
N GLY A 351 -13.00 -21.59 19.20
CA GLY A 351 -13.53 -22.79 18.53
C GLY A 351 -13.49 -22.80 17.00
N GLY A 352 -13.04 -21.72 16.32
CA GLY A 352 -12.87 -21.73 14.86
C GLY A 352 -12.96 -20.35 14.20
N TYR A 353 -13.67 -20.27 13.08
CA TYR A 353 -13.88 -19.05 12.30
C TYR A 353 -15.36 -18.75 12.11
N ARG A 354 -15.75 -17.48 12.27
CA ARG A 354 -17.07 -16.99 11.86
C ARG A 354 -17.04 -16.67 10.36
N VAL A 355 -17.90 -17.34 9.60
CA VAL A 355 -18.07 -17.23 8.15
C VAL A 355 -19.55 -17.01 7.83
N GLY A 356 -19.91 -15.84 7.31
CA GLY A 356 -21.31 -15.53 6.94
C GLY A 356 -22.30 -15.76 8.10
N GLY A 357 -21.90 -15.42 9.33
CA GLY A 357 -22.69 -15.61 10.55
C GLY A 357 -22.58 -16.99 11.20
N ARG A 358 -22.04 -18.01 10.53
CA ARG A 358 -21.88 -19.38 11.06
C ARG A 358 -20.48 -19.60 11.61
N LEU A 359 -20.37 -20.30 12.74
CA LEU A 359 -19.09 -20.73 13.28
C LEU A 359 -18.67 -22.05 12.60
N VAL A 360 -17.44 -22.08 12.08
CA VAL A 360 -16.85 -23.23 11.39
C VAL A 360 -15.53 -23.59 12.10
N PRO A 361 -15.32 -24.84 12.53
CA PRO A 361 -14.03 -25.26 13.07
C PRO A 361 -12.90 -25.04 12.06
N ALA A 362 -11.72 -24.63 12.52
CA ALA A 362 -10.57 -24.36 11.62
C ALA A 362 -10.23 -25.56 10.72
N SER A 363 -10.30 -26.78 11.25
CA SER A 363 -10.08 -28.04 10.50
C SER A 363 -11.09 -28.29 9.37
N ARG A 364 -12.22 -27.60 9.37
CA ARG A 364 -13.31 -27.73 8.37
C ARG A 364 -13.41 -26.48 7.49
N LEU A 365 -12.56 -25.49 7.67
CA LEU A 365 -12.64 -24.20 6.97
C LEU A 365 -12.55 -24.39 5.45
N ALA A 366 -11.54 -25.12 4.97
CA ALA A 366 -11.37 -25.40 3.54
C ALA A 366 -12.56 -26.17 2.94
N GLU A 367 -13.09 -27.18 3.63
CA GLU A 367 -14.27 -27.92 3.15
C GLU A 367 -15.53 -27.05 3.10
N SER A 368 -15.70 -26.16 4.08
CA SER A 368 -16.82 -25.20 4.12
C SER A 368 -16.71 -24.12 3.05
N TRP A 369 -15.50 -23.82 2.60
CA TRP A 369 -15.19 -22.84 1.57
C TRP A 369 -15.59 -23.33 0.17
N VAL A 370 -15.38 -24.62 -0.10
CA VAL A 370 -15.78 -25.27 -1.36
C VAL A 370 -17.30 -25.49 -1.42
N ARG A 371 -17.96 -25.60 -0.26
CA ARG A 371 -19.40 -25.86 -0.16
C ARG A 371 -20.20 -24.59 0.17
N LYS A 372 -20.45 -23.75 -0.83
CA LYS A 372 -21.62 -22.85 -0.92
C LYS A 372 -21.70 -22.25 -2.33
N GLU A 373 -22.47 -22.87 -3.23
CA GLU A 373 -23.93 -22.74 -3.43
C GLU A 373 -24.17 -21.83 -4.65
N ASN A 374 -24.28 -22.48 -5.82
CA ASN A 374 -25.08 -21.95 -6.93
C ASN A 374 -26.43 -21.51 -6.33
N PRO A 375 -26.91 -20.29 -6.59
CA PRO A 375 -28.30 -19.94 -6.30
C PRO A 375 -29.27 -20.88 -7.02
#